data_AF-A0A453RHX9-F1
#
_entry.id   AF-A0A453RHX9-F1
#
_cell.length_a   1.000
_cell.length_b   1.000
_cell.length_c   1.000
_cell.angle_alpha   90.00
_cell.angle_beta   90.00
_cell.angle_gamma   90.00
#
_symmetry.space_group_name_H-M   'P 1'
#
loop_
_entity.id
_entity.type
_entity.pdbx_description
1 polymer ?
#
loop_
_entity_poly.entity_id
_entity_poly.type
_entity_poly.pdbx_seq_one_letter_code
_entity_poly.pdbx_strand_id
1 'polypeptide(L)'
;EPTTDQMKEIFGIELVSRSKCAENGAGRLKTQSVKLLRCPITDGMNHLDEVLEHTLRTGDSMYEKDSEINELPRYFTIQLGRMWDEMQNRLTKKFDKVSHPLQLDLYGHCSDEMKLKLQAAREVALILLFRCTKCEIQLKFRGNNMQNAK
;
A
#
# COMPACT_ATOMS: atom_id res chain seq x y z
N GLU A 1 -25.79 12.75 -2.64
CA GLU A 1 -24.81 11.67 -2.38
C GLU A 1 -23.94 11.48 -3.62
N PRO A 2 -22.65 11.15 -3.50
CA PRO A 2 -21.82 10.85 -4.67
C PRO A 2 -22.28 9.56 -5.34
N THR A 3 -22.25 9.51 -6.66
CA THR A 3 -22.65 8.31 -7.43
C THR A 3 -21.61 7.20 -7.32
N THR A 4 -22.01 5.96 -7.61
CA THR A 4 -21.11 4.79 -7.58
C THR A 4 -19.89 4.97 -8.47
N ASP A 5 -20.05 5.63 -9.63
CA ASP A 5 -18.98 5.92 -10.56
C ASP A 5 -17.99 6.96 -10.01
N GLN A 6 -18.49 8.01 -9.36
CA GLN A 6 -17.65 8.99 -8.65
C GLN A 6 -16.87 8.33 -7.52
N MET A 7 -17.49 7.41 -6.77
CA MET A 7 -16.77 6.67 -5.74
C MET A 7 -15.68 5.77 -6.32
N LYS A 8 -15.93 5.16 -7.49
CA LYS A 8 -14.93 4.32 -8.18
C LYS A 8 -13.77 5.19 -8.70
N GLU A 9 -14.05 6.37 -9.23
CA GLU A 9 -12.99 7.28 -9.71
C GLU A 9 -12.08 7.78 -8.57
N ILE A 10 -12.67 8.08 -7.41
CA ILE A 10 -11.95 8.70 -6.30
C ILE A 10 -11.19 7.65 -5.45
N PHE A 11 -11.81 6.49 -5.21
CA PHE A 11 -11.31 5.46 -4.28
C PHE A 11 -11.06 4.09 -4.93
N GLY A 12 -11.37 3.92 -6.20
CA GLY A 12 -11.23 2.64 -6.89
C GLY A 12 -9.77 2.23 -7.06
N ILE A 13 -9.46 1.05 -6.58
CA ILE A 13 -8.19 0.35 -6.74
C ILE A 13 -8.45 -0.82 -7.67
N GLU A 14 -7.73 -0.91 -8.78
CA GLU A 14 -7.77 -2.10 -9.63
C GLU A 14 -6.60 -3.02 -9.31
N LEU A 15 -6.92 -4.25 -8.94
CA LEU A 15 -5.97 -5.31 -8.60
C LEU A 15 -6.02 -6.39 -9.68
N VAL A 16 -4.84 -6.85 -10.08
CA VAL A 16 -4.69 -8.01 -10.96
C VAL A 16 -4.03 -9.11 -10.15
N SER A 17 -4.76 -10.21 -9.92
CA SER A 17 -4.30 -11.35 -9.14
C SER A 17 -4.06 -12.56 -10.05
N ARG A 18 -2.85 -13.09 -10.01
CA ARG A 18 -2.48 -14.38 -10.57
C ARG A 18 -2.55 -15.43 -9.47
N SER A 19 -3.49 -16.36 -9.57
CA SER A 19 -3.57 -17.49 -8.64
C SER A 19 -3.11 -18.78 -9.32
N LYS A 20 -2.23 -19.55 -8.68
CA LYS A 20 -1.80 -20.88 -9.13
C LYS A 20 -2.32 -21.94 -8.18
N CYS A 21 -2.96 -22.97 -8.71
CA CYS A 21 -3.39 -24.12 -7.92
C CYS A 21 -2.16 -24.91 -7.47
N ALA A 22 -2.04 -25.17 -6.16
CA ALA A 22 -0.91 -25.92 -5.60
C ALA A 22 -0.87 -27.39 -6.08
N GLU A 23 -2.04 -27.99 -6.36
CA GLU A 23 -2.14 -29.40 -6.75
C GLU A 23 -1.95 -29.62 -8.27
N ASN A 24 -2.54 -28.75 -9.09
CA ASN A 24 -2.62 -28.96 -10.55
C ASN A 24 -1.79 -27.96 -11.36
N GLY A 25 -1.18 -26.95 -10.73
CA GLY A 25 -0.44 -25.89 -11.41
C GLY A 25 -1.27 -24.97 -12.31
N ALA A 26 -2.59 -25.20 -12.40
CA ALA A 26 -3.50 -24.42 -13.22
C ALA A 26 -3.51 -22.95 -12.76
N GLY A 27 -3.07 -22.06 -13.66
CA GLY A 27 -3.02 -20.62 -13.42
C GLY A 27 -4.34 -19.95 -13.79
N ARG A 28 -4.81 -19.04 -12.94
CA ARG A 28 -5.97 -18.19 -13.20
C ARG A 28 -5.58 -16.73 -12.99
N LEU A 29 -5.97 -15.89 -13.94
CA LEU A 29 -5.85 -14.45 -13.84
C LEU A 29 -7.21 -13.87 -13.44
N LYS A 30 -7.24 -12.98 -12.45
CA LYS A 30 -8.45 -12.32 -11.99
C LYS A 30 -8.19 -10.83 -11.79
N THR A 31 -8.98 -10.00 -12.44
CA THR A 31 -9.01 -8.56 -12.18
C THR A 31 -10.13 -8.25 -11.20
N GLN A 32 -9.84 -7.43 -10.18
CA GLN A 32 -10.81 -7.03 -9.16
C GLN A 32 -10.71 -5.52 -8.91
N SER A 33 -11.86 -4.85 -8.82
CA SER A 33 -11.92 -3.45 -8.40
C SER A 33 -12.42 -3.37 -6.96
N VAL A 34 -11.66 -2.74 -6.08
CA VAL A 34 -11.98 -2.56 -4.66
C VAL A 34 -11.87 -1.09 -4.27
N LYS A 35 -12.67 -0.63 -3.31
CA LYS A 35 -12.62 0.76 -2.81
C LYS A 35 -11.65 0.97 -1.65
N LEU A 36 -11.20 -0.13 -1.06
CA LEU A 36 -10.45 -0.20 0.19
C LEU A 36 -9.61 -1.46 0.19
N LEU A 37 -8.33 -1.33 0.55
CA LEU A 37 -7.47 -2.48 0.75
C LEU A 37 -7.52 -2.92 2.21
N ARG A 38 -8.09 -4.11 2.46
CA ARG A 38 -8.08 -4.73 3.79
C ARG A 38 -6.79 -5.50 3.98
N CYS A 39 -5.98 -5.08 4.94
CA CYS A 39 -4.69 -5.70 5.21
C CYS A 39 -4.71 -6.30 6.63
N PRO A 40 -4.77 -7.64 6.75
CA PRO A 40 -4.66 -8.30 8.04
C PRO A 40 -3.21 -8.20 8.55
N ILE A 41 -3.05 -7.93 9.86
CA ILE A 41 -1.75 -7.92 10.52
C ILE A 41 -1.46 -9.33 11.04
N THR A 42 -0.35 -9.92 10.62
CA THR A 42 0.13 -11.23 11.09
C THR A 42 1.30 -11.04 12.07
N ASP A 43 1.58 -12.03 12.91
CA ASP A 43 2.69 -11.96 13.86
C ASP A 43 4.03 -11.80 13.11
N GLY A 44 4.87 -10.88 13.60
CA GLY A 44 6.17 -10.59 13.00
C GLY A 44 6.18 -9.45 11.97
N MET A 45 5.02 -8.88 11.62
CA MET A 45 4.94 -7.70 10.74
C MET A 45 4.94 -6.41 11.53
N ASN A 46 6.05 -5.69 11.50
CA ASN A 46 6.23 -4.43 12.24
C ASN A 46 6.11 -3.20 11.33
N HIS A 47 6.15 -3.39 10.02
CA HIS A 47 6.11 -2.30 9.04
C HIS A 47 4.91 -2.45 8.10
N LEU A 48 4.30 -1.32 7.72
CA LEU A 48 3.16 -1.30 6.80
C LEU A 48 3.49 -1.97 5.46
N ASP A 49 4.73 -1.83 4.98
CA ASP A 49 5.18 -2.42 3.71
C ASP A 49 5.15 -3.96 3.75
N GLU A 50 5.54 -4.56 4.87
CA GLU A 50 5.47 -6.02 5.09
C GLU A 50 4.01 -6.49 5.08
N VAL A 51 3.12 -5.73 5.73
CA VAL A 51 1.69 -6.01 5.78
C VAL A 51 1.06 -5.91 4.38
N LEU A 52 1.47 -4.93 3.57
CA LEU A 52 1.02 -4.76 2.20
C LEU A 52 1.52 -5.89 1.29
N GLU A 53 2.81 -6.22 1.36
CA GLU A 53 3.40 -7.31 0.60
C GLU A 53 2.69 -8.64 0.90
N HIS A 54 2.49 -8.94 2.19
CA HIS A 54 1.77 -10.13 2.60
C HIS A 54 0.33 -10.12 2.09
N THR A 55 -0.39 -9.00 2.18
CA THR A 55 -1.78 -8.90 1.71
C THR A 55 -1.90 -9.18 0.20
N LEU A 56 -0.92 -8.77 -0.58
CA LEU A 56 -0.91 -8.96 -2.03
C LEU A 56 -0.50 -10.38 -2.44
N ARG A 57 0.35 -11.04 -1.63
CA ARG A 57 0.89 -12.38 -1.88
C ARG A 57 0.14 -13.52 -1.18
N THR A 58 -0.74 -13.21 -0.24
CA THR A 58 -1.47 -14.24 0.50
C THR A 58 -2.69 -14.70 -0.28
N GLY A 59 -2.70 -15.99 -0.61
CA GLY A 59 -3.84 -16.71 -1.14
C GLY A 59 -4.39 -17.72 -0.14
N ASP A 60 -5.39 -18.48 -0.56
CA ASP A 60 -5.96 -19.56 0.25
C ASP A 60 -5.03 -20.79 0.22
N SER A 61 -5.22 -21.74 1.15
CA SER A 61 -4.38 -22.95 1.27
C SER A 61 -4.24 -23.78 -0.01
N MET A 62 -5.19 -23.66 -0.95
CA MET A 62 -5.17 -24.37 -2.24
C MET A 62 -4.56 -23.56 -3.39
N TYR A 63 -4.37 -22.25 -3.21
CA TYR A 63 -3.98 -21.33 -4.27
C TYR A 63 -2.94 -20.31 -3.80
N GLU A 64 -1.74 -20.37 -4.38
CA GLU A 64 -0.78 -19.27 -4.27
C GLU A 64 -1.31 -18.09 -5.08
N LYS A 65 -1.44 -16.91 -4.47
CA LYS A 65 -2.00 -15.71 -5.10
C LYS A 65 -0.94 -14.62 -5.12
N ASP A 66 -0.62 -14.12 -6.30
CA ASP A 66 0.27 -12.98 -6.50
C ASP A 66 -0.53 -11.83 -7.10
N SER A 67 -0.69 -10.75 -6.34
CA SER A 67 -1.52 -9.61 -6.74
C SER A 67 -0.69 -8.36 -6.95
N GLU A 68 -1.00 -7.66 -8.02
CA GLU A 68 -0.38 -6.38 -8.39
C GLU A 68 -1.45 -5.31 -8.51
N ILE A 69 -1.07 -4.06 -8.24
CA ILE A 69 -1.95 -2.90 -8.41
C ILE A 69 -1.85 -2.43 -9.87
N ASN A 70 -2.95 -2.50 -10.59
CA ASN A 70 -3.03 -2.08 -11.99
C ASN A 70 -3.43 -0.61 -12.14
N GLU A 71 -4.32 -0.12 -11.26
CA GLU A 71 -4.71 1.30 -11.23
C GLU A 71 -4.77 1.81 -9.79
N LEU A 72 -4.22 3.02 -9.58
CA LEU A 72 -4.19 3.69 -8.29
C LEU A 72 -5.29 4.74 -8.20
N PRO A 73 -6.05 4.80 -7.10
CA PRO A 73 -7.01 5.86 -6.85
C PRO A 73 -6.30 7.18 -6.49
N ARG A 74 -7.05 8.29 -6.58
CA ARG A 74 -6.60 9.57 -6.02
C ARG A 74 -6.46 9.52 -4.50
N TYR A 75 -7.35 8.78 -3.83
CA TYR A 75 -7.30 8.57 -2.38
C TYR A 75 -7.20 7.08 -2.08
N PHE A 76 -6.01 6.66 -1.67
CA PHE A 76 -5.74 5.27 -1.30
C PHE A 76 -6.14 5.03 0.16
N THR A 77 -7.04 4.08 0.38
CA THR A 77 -7.51 3.76 1.73
C THR A 77 -7.05 2.36 2.12
N ILE A 78 -6.36 2.27 3.25
CA ILE A 78 -5.88 1.03 3.85
C ILE A 78 -6.65 0.80 5.15
N GLN A 79 -7.26 -0.37 5.27
CA GLN A 79 -7.84 -0.82 6.53
C GLN A 79 -6.93 -1.89 7.14
N LEU A 80 -6.17 -1.50 8.15
CA LEU A 80 -5.44 -2.42 9.02
C LEU A 80 -6.46 -3.15 9.90
N GLY A 81 -6.61 -4.45 9.67
CA GLY A 81 -7.79 -5.21 10.08
C GLY A 81 -7.50 -6.38 11.00
N ARG A 82 -8.50 -6.69 11.83
CA ARG A 82 -8.53 -7.86 12.73
C ARG A 82 -8.44 -9.14 11.91
N MET A 83 -7.60 -10.07 12.35
CA MET A 83 -7.49 -11.39 11.75
C MET A 83 -8.61 -12.29 12.28
N TRP A 84 -9.11 -13.18 11.43
CA TRP A 84 -9.97 -14.27 11.87
C TRP A 84 -9.10 -15.34 12.51
N ASP A 85 -9.32 -15.63 13.78
CA ASP A 85 -8.66 -16.72 14.49
C ASP A 85 -9.52 -17.98 14.34
N GLU A 86 -9.05 -18.92 13.52
CA GLU A 86 -9.76 -20.18 13.27
C GLU A 86 -9.85 -21.07 14.51
N MET A 87 -8.84 -21.07 15.38
CA MET A 87 -8.86 -21.87 16.61
C MET A 87 -9.89 -21.34 17.62
N GLN A 88 -10.04 -20.02 17.69
CA GLN A 88 -10.97 -19.37 18.63
C GLN A 88 -12.31 -19.00 17.99
N ASN A 89 -12.49 -19.27 16.70
CA ASN A 89 -13.66 -18.92 15.88
C ASN A 89 -14.15 -17.48 16.10
N ARG A 90 -13.22 -16.53 16.23
CA ARG A 90 -13.53 -15.12 16.53
C ARG A 90 -12.55 -14.16 15.86
N LEU A 91 -13.00 -12.93 15.63
CA LEU A 91 -12.11 -11.84 15.24
C LEU A 91 -11.22 -11.43 16.41
N THR A 92 -9.92 -11.63 16.29
CA THR A 92 -8.96 -11.20 17.30
C THR A 92 -8.39 -9.83 16.95
N LYS A 93 -8.35 -8.94 17.95
CA LYS A 93 -7.71 -7.62 17.79
C LYS A 93 -6.24 -7.79 18.11
N LYS A 94 -5.39 -7.84 17.09
CA LYS A 94 -3.94 -7.66 17.27
C LYS A 94 -3.64 -6.19 17.54
N PHE A 95 -2.83 -5.95 18.55
CA PHE A 95 -2.41 -4.61 19.00
C PHE A 95 -0.95 -4.34 18.63
N ASP A 96 -0.38 -5.15 17.74
CA ASP A 96 1.00 -4.99 17.31
C ASP A 96 1.18 -3.61 16.69
N LYS A 97 2.26 -2.94 17.10
CA LYS A 97 2.58 -1.60 16.62
C LYS A 97 3.11 -1.72 15.20
N VAL A 98 2.23 -1.53 14.22
CA VAL A 98 2.64 -1.41 12.82
C VAL A 98 3.10 0.02 12.58
N SER A 99 4.40 0.18 12.33
CA SER A 99 4.99 1.44 11.90
C SER A 99 4.50 1.78 10.48
N HIS A 100 3.93 2.96 10.31
CA HIS A 100 3.50 3.48 9.00
C HIS A 100 4.32 4.74 8.65
N PRO A 101 4.89 4.82 7.43
CA PRO A 101 5.67 5.98 7.02
C PRO A 101 4.75 7.19 6.80
N LEU A 102 5.31 8.39 6.95
CA LEU A 102 4.59 9.63 6.59
C LEU A 102 4.34 9.70 5.07
N GLN A 103 5.26 9.16 4.29
CA GLN A 103 5.18 9.06 2.84
C GLN A 103 5.23 7.59 2.43
N LEU A 104 4.17 7.10 1.78
CA LEU A 104 4.05 5.73 1.31
C LEU A 104 4.41 5.66 -0.18
N ASP A 105 5.26 4.70 -0.55
CA ASP A 105 5.63 4.43 -1.93
C ASP A 105 5.12 3.06 -2.37
N LEU A 106 4.08 3.04 -3.20
CA LEU A 106 3.46 1.81 -3.70
C LEU A 106 4.08 1.31 -5.00
N TYR A 107 5.09 1.99 -5.55
CA TYR A 107 5.65 1.68 -6.87
C TYR A 107 6.11 0.22 -7.00
N GLY A 108 6.65 -0.37 -5.93
CA GLY A 108 7.07 -1.77 -5.91
C GLY A 108 5.93 -2.77 -6.12
N HIS A 109 4.71 -2.42 -5.70
CA HIS A 109 3.53 -3.28 -5.72
C HIS A 109 2.65 -3.11 -6.98
N CYS A 110 3.00 -2.17 -7.86
CA CYS A 110 2.27 -1.94 -9.10
C CYS A 110 2.66 -2.92 -10.21
N SER A 111 1.75 -3.13 -11.16
CA SER A 111 2.03 -3.87 -12.40
C SER A 111 3.07 -3.13 -13.25
N ASP A 112 3.75 -3.83 -14.14
CA ASP A 112 4.79 -3.24 -15.00
C ASP A 112 4.22 -2.14 -15.90
N GLU A 113 2.99 -2.31 -16.40
CA GLU A 113 2.30 -1.29 -17.19
C GLU A 113 2.05 -0.01 -16.37
N MET A 114 1.64 -0.16 -15.11
CA MET A 114 1.38 0.97 -14.22
C MET A 114 2.70 1.65 -13.79
N LYS A 115 3.75 0.88 -13.54
CA LYS A 115 5.10 1.39 -13.24
C LYS A 115 5.62 2.29 -14.36
N LEU A 116 5.41 1.91 -15.63
CA LEU A 116 5.79 2.72 -16.79
C LEU A 116 5.03 4.06 -16.83
N LYS A 117 3.71 4.04 -16.57
CA LYS A 117 2.88 5.27 -16.52
C LYS A 117 3.32 6.21 -15.39
N LEU A 118 3.72 5.65 -14.24
CA LEU A 118 4.08 6.43 -13.05
C LEU A 118 5.53 6.92 -13.03
N GLN A 119 6.44 6.27 -13.78
CA GLN A 119 7.88 6.51 -13.65
C GLN A 119 8.24 8.00 -13.79
N ALA A 120 7.78 8.65 -14.85
CA ALA A 120 8.07 10.06 -15.10
C ALA A 120 7.52 10.97 -13.99
N ALA A 121 6.28 10.73 -13.54
CA ALA A 121 5.65 11.54 -12.49
C ALA A 121 6.33 11.33 -11.13
N ARG A 122 6.74 10.09 -10.82
CA ARG A 122 7.43 9.73 -9.57
C ARG A 122 8.81 10.37 -9.50
N GLU A 123 9.58 10.36 -10.59
CA GLU A 123 10.90 11.02 -10.63
C GLU A 123 10.80 12.51 -10.32
N VAL A 124 9.83 13.22 -10.93
CA VAL A 124 9.57 14.63 -10.64
C VAL A 124 9.16 14.84 -9.18
N ALA A 125 8.26 14.01 -8.66
CA ALA A 125 7.80 14.10 -7.27
C ALA A 125 8.96 13.90 -6.28
N LEU A 126 9.83 12.91 -6.53
CA LEU A 126 11.02 12.68 -5.70
C LEU A 126 11.95 13.90 -5.73
N ILE A 127 12.24 14.47 -6.90
CA ILE A 127 13.08 15.68 -7.01
C ILE A 127 12.48 16.85 -6.22
N LEU A 128 11.17 17.06 -6.31
CA LEU A 128 10.48 18.13 -5.59
C LEU A 128 10.52 17.90 -4.06
N LEU A 129 10.32 16.67 -3.61
CA LEU A 129 10.41 16.31 -2.19
C LEU A 129 11.83 16.49 -1.66
N PHE A 130 12.87 16.10 -2.41
CA PHE A 130 14.27 16.34 -2.05
C PHE A 130 14.59 17.83 -2.00
N ARG A 131 14.07 18.64 -2.93
CA ARG A 131 14.22 20.10 -2.89
C ARG A 131 13.52 20.70 -1.68
N CYS A 132 12.31 20.25 -1.37
CA CYS A 132 11.53 20.75 -0.24
C CYS A 132 12.21 20.43 1.09
N THR A 133 12.64 19.19 1.30
CA THR A 133 13.40 18.78 2.50
C THR A 133 14.72 19.52 2.62
N LYS A 134 15.44 19.74 1.50
CA LYS A 134 16.66 20.57 1.51
C LYS A 134 16.35 22.02 1.91
N CYS A 135 15.26 22.59 1.42
CA CYS A 135 14.79 23.92 1.83
C CYS A 135 14.40 23.98 3.32
N GLU A 136 13.67 23.00 3.83
CA GLU A 136 13.31 22.92 5.25
C GLU A 136 14.54 22.80 6.16
N ILE A 137 15.53 21.99 5.77
CA ILE A 137 16.78 21.86 6.52
C ILE A 137 17.54 23.19 6.51
N GLN A 138 17.61 23.88 5.37
CA GLN A 138 18.25 25.20 5.27
C GLN A 138 17.53 26.27 6.12
N LEU A 139 16.20 26.26 6.13
CA LEU A 139 15.39 27.15 6.98
C LEU A 139 15.59 26.86 8.47
N LYS A 140 15.63 25.58 8.87
CA LYS A 140 15.94 25.17 10.25
C LYS A 140 17.36 25.57 10.68
N PHE A 141 18.35 25.40 9.80
CA PHE A 141 19.73 25.85 10.07
C PHE A 141 19.82 27.37 10.24
N ARG A 142 19.14 28.14 9.38
CA ARG A 142 19.07 29.60 9.52
C ARG A 142 18.34 30.04 10.79
N GLY A 143 17.25 29.36 11.16
CA GLY A 143 16.51 29.64 12.39
C GLY A 143 17.33 29.38 13.66
N ASN A 144 18.07 28.25 13.71
CA ASN A 144 18.90 27.90 14.87
C ASN A 144 20.12 28.80 15.03
N ASN A 145 20.75 29.24 13.92
CA ASN A 145 21.85 30.21 13.99
C ASN A 145 21.39 31.60 14.46
N MET A 146 20.13 31.98 14.22
CA MET A 146 19.58 33.25 14.70
C MET A 146 19.26 33.23 16.21
N GLN A 147 18.96 32.06 16.77
CA GLN A 147 18.70 31.90 18.21
C GLN A 147 19.97 31.78 19.05
N ASN A 148 21.08 31.31 18.46
CA ASN A 148 22.38 31.19 19.13
C ASN A 148 23.26 32.45 19.00
N ALA A 149 22.75 33.54 18.40
CA ALA A 149 23.47 34.80 18.21
C ALA A 149 23.05 35.89 19.22
N LYS A 150 22.57 35.51 20.41
CA LYS A 150 22.11 36.43 21.47
C LYS A 150 22.88 36.23 22.75
#